data_AF-A0A8H3H202-F1
#
_entry.id   AF-A0A8H3H202-F1
#
_cell.length_a   1.000
_cell.length_b   1.000
_cell.length_c   1.000
_cell.angle_alpha   90.00
_cell.angle_beta   90.00
_cell.angle_gamma   90.00
#
_symmetry.space_group_name_H-M   'P 1'
#
loop_
_entity.id
_entity.type
_entity.pdbx_description
1 polymer ?
#
loop_
_entity_poly.entity_id
_entity_poly.type
_entity_poly.pdbx_seq_one_letter_code
_entity_poly.pdbx_strand_id
1 'polypeptide(L)'
;MSSTAENAFKVALQQAIFSCATSSDALKASRTQAPQIPEDSPSPENVRSDFISILTLLYARSTSLTLVLNADSYSAAREPLTDIARDVTRLSHCAGLFSVFGPTIRSEAIWASEEVIDCIQTYLISFTRSKATGLSPEESKAALMLRVGSIHNTIDRLKASFSADNRTAVVKRWQSDASHLDDALREVKEMIEEAEGDNPTESVEGDFDDGWGEILDGQASKLAGHEVETAKKVCITTHGFILKLSLAKQVVLILRMVVLLHKRILSRIINPAIEGNLELEQLLASSTGLAAGTDDTVASLWSPQDPQQIADRVAEVQKKIRDLRELLSMSGVLPPETQATEHNVGSRIDKKDIEWFHMCFAQIDKAVKNTNSV
;
A
#
# COMPACT_ATOMS: atom_id res chain seq x y z
N MET A 1 24.92 -46.94 11.73
CA MET A 1 23.50 -46.54 11.60
C MET A 1 23.29 -45.02 11.56
N SER A 2 24.19 -44.19 12.12
CA SER A 2 24.08 -42.72 12.12
C SER A 2 24.06 -42.06 10.71
N SER A 3 24.90 -42.53 9.77
CA SER A 3 25.05 -41.84 8.46
C SER A 3 23.82 -41.93 7.55
N THR A 4 23.04 -43.01 7.61
CA THR A 4 21.84 -43.16 6.77
C THR A 4 20.72 -42.22 7.19
N ALA A 5 20.52 -42.05 8.51
CA ALA A 5 19.51 -41.14 9.05
C ALA A 5 19.87 -39.68 8.78
N GLU A 6 21.15 -39.32 8.96
CA GLU A 6 21.66 -37.99 8.67
C GLU A 6 21.57 -37.65 7.16
N ASN A 7 21.91 -38.60 6.28
CA ASN A 7 21.76 -38.41 4.83
C ASN A 7 20.30 -38.24 4.44
N ALA A 8 19.39 -39.06 4.98
CA ALA A 8 17.97 -38.94 4.70
C ALA A 8 17.38 -37.61 5.21
N PHE A 9 17.86 -37.12 6.35
CA PHE A 9 17.53 -35.78 6.85
C PHE A 9 18.02 -34.68 5.90
N LYS A 10 19.28 -34.73 5.46
CA LYS A 10 19.84 -33.75 4.51
C LYS A 10 19.04 -33.70 3.21
N VAL A 11 18.63 -34.85 2.67
CA VAL A 11 17.78 -34.94 1.48
C VAL A 11 16.42 -34.29 1.73
N ALA A 12 15.74 -34.61 2.84
CA ALA A 12 14.44 -34.01 3.18
C ALA A 12 14.53 -32.49 3.37
N LEU A 13 15.61 -32.02 3.99
CA LEU A 13 15.88 -30.59 4.19
C LEU A 13 16.11 -29.86 2.85
N GLN A 14 16.95 -30.43 1.98
CA GLN A 14 17.17 -29.88 0.64
C GLN A 14 15.89 -29.85 -0.19
N GLN A 15 15.08 -30.91 -0.11
CA GLN A 15 13.78 -30.96 -0.76
C GLN A 15 12.84 -29.85 -0.26
N ALA A 16 12.75 -29.63 1.05
CA ALA A 16 11.93 -28.56 1.61
C ALA A 16 12.40 -27.15 1.18
N ILE A 17 13.71 -26.91 1.18
CA ILE A 17 14.29 -25.66 0.67
C ILE A 17 13.98 -25.47 -0.81
N PHE A 18 14.12 -26.52 -1.62
CA PHE A 18 13.81 -26.49 -3.05
C PHE A 18 12.32 -26.25 -3.31
N SER A 19 11.43 -26.87 -2.53
CA SER A 19 9.98 -26.62 -2.58
C SER A 19 9.64 -25.15 -2.26
N CYS A 20 10.35 -24.53 -1.32
CA CYS A 20 10.18 -23.09 -1.04
C CYS A 20 10.61 -22.23 -2.24
N ALA A 21 11.81 -22.46 -2.78
CA ALA A 21 12.32 -21.71 -3.92
C ALA A 21 11.40 -21.83 -5.14
N THR A 22 11.05 -23.06 -5.52
CA THR A 22 10.17 -23.33 -6.66
C THR A 22 8.76 -22.78 -6.48
N SER A 23 8.21 -22.84 -5.26
CA SER A 23 6.89 -22.25 -4.97
C SER A 23 6.91 -20.73 -5.02
N SER A 24 8.00 -20.10 -4.55
CA SER A 24 8.20 -18.64 -4.68
C SER A 24 8.30 -18.23 -6.15
N ASP A 25 9.07 -18.96 -6.95
CA ASP A 25 9.22 -18.69 -8.38
C ASP A 25 7.89 -18.88 -9.13
N ALA A 26 7.11 -19.92 -8.79
CA ALA A 26 5.78 -20.14 -9.34
C ALA A 26 4.81 -19.00 -8.99
N LEU A 27 4.84 -18.50 -7.75
CA LEU A 27 4.03 -17.36 -7.31
C LEU A 27 4.39 -16.09 -8.10
N LYS A 28 5.68 -15.79 -8.25
CA LYS A 28 6.15 -14.65 -9.05
C LYS A 28 5.74 -14.76 -10.51
N ALA A 29 5.91 -15.94 -11.12
CA ALA A 29 5.49 -16.20 -12.49
C ALA A 29 3.98 -16.06 -12.67
N SER A 30 3.18 -16.43 -11.66
CA SER A 30 1.73 -16.32 -11.74
C SER A 30 1.24 -14.88 -11.88
N ARG A 31 2.01 -13.88 -11.41
CA ARG A 31 1.64 -12.45 -11.50
C ARG A 31 1.49 -11.96 -12.94
N THR A 32 2.27 -12.51 -13.86
CA THR A 32 2.25 -12.11 -15.27
C THR A 32 1.39 -13.03 -16.14
N GLN A 33 0.99 -14.18 -15.62
CA GLN A 33 0.18 -15.15 -16.35
C GLN A 33 -1.31 -14.83 -16.26
N ALA A 34 -2.01 -15.05 -17.37
CA ALA A 34 -3.46 -15.00 -17.42
C ALA A 34 -4.07 -16.00 -16.40
N PRO A 35 -5.09 -15.59 -15.62
CA PRO A 35 -5.82 -16.48 -14.74
C PRO A 35 -6.28 -17.74 -15.46
N GLN A 36 -5.88 -18.90 -14.94
CA GLN A 36 -6.48 -20.18 -15.35
C GLN A 36 -7.71 -20.36 -14.47
N ILE A 37 -8.90 -20.31 -15.07
CA ILE A 37 -10.17 -20.50 -14.35
C ILE A 37 -10.32 -22.02 -14.10
N PRO A 38 -10.33 -22.50 -12.86
CA PRO A 38 -10.55 -23.91 -12.57
C PRO A 38 -11.94 -24.36 -13.02
N GLU A 39 -12.05 -25.55 -13.61
CA GLU A 39 -13.33 -26.11 -14.07
C GLU A 39 -14.33 -26.30 -12.92
N ASP A 40 -13.84 -26.59 -11.72
CA ASP A 40 -14.67 -26.93 -10.55
C ASP A 40 -15.30 -25.71 -9.85
N SER A 41 -15.00 -24.47 -10.28
CA SER A 41 -15.58 -23.22 -9.74
C SER A 41 -15.74 -23.21 -8.20
N PRO A 42 -14.66 -23.38 -7.42
CA PRO A 42 -14.77 -23.54 -5.98
C PRO A 42 -15.35 -22.28 -5.31
N SER A 43 -16.08 -22.48 -4.21
CA SER A 43 -16.58 -21.38 -3.38
C SER A 43 -15.41 -20.52 -2.84
N PRO A 44 -15.52 -19.17 -2.84
CA PRO A 44 -14.53 -18.29 -2.23
C PRO A 44 -14.24 -18.62 -0.77
N GLU A 45 -15.28 -19.01 -0.01
CA GLU A 45 -15.16 -19.37 1.40
C GLU A 45 -14.33 -20.64 1.60
N ASN A 46 -14.49 -21.62 0.71
CA ASN A 46 -13.74 -22.88 0.75
C ASN A 46 -12.26 -22.63 0.45
N VAL A 47 -11.95 -21.87 -0.61
CA VAL A 47 -10.55 -21.54 -0.96
C VAL A 47 -9.89 -20.76 0.17
N ARG A 48 -10.60 -19.80 0.76
CA ARG A 48 -10.11 -19.05 1.93
C ARG A 48 -9.90 -19.96 3.14
N SER A 49 -10.82 -20.85 3.44
CA SER A 49 -10.70 -21.82 4.54
C SER A 49 -9.49 -22.74 4.36
N ASP A 50 -9.29 -23.25 3.15
CA ASP A 50 -8.14 -24.09 2.80
C ASP A 50 -6.82 -23.32 2.94
N PHE A 51 -6.78 -22.07 2.47
CA PHE A 51 -5.63 -21.19 2.61
C PHE A 51 -5.23 -21.02 4.09
N ILE A 52 -6.19 -20.64 4.94
CA ILE A 52 -5.97 -20.45 6.38
C ILE A 52 -5.60 -21.76 7.09
N SER A 53 -6.17 -22.88 6.65
CA SER A 53 -5.85 -24.21 7.16
C SER A 53 -4.41 -24.61 6.84
N ILE A 54 -3.94 -24.36 5.61
CA ILE A 54 -2.55 -24.61 5.21
C ILE A 54 -1.58 -23.75 6.03
N LEU A 55 -1.89 -22.46 6.24
CA LEU A 55 -1.09 -21.60 7.12
C LEU A 55 -1.01 -22.17 8.55
N THR A 56 -2.12 -22.68 9.09
CA THR A 56 -2.15 -23.29 10.42
C THR A 56 -1.32 -24.59 10.48
N LEU A 57 -1.33 -25.39 9.41
CA LEU A 57 -0.49 -26.59 9.32
C LEU A 57 1.00 -26.23 9.27
N LEU A 58 1.38 -25.21 8.49
CA LEU A 58 2.76 -24.73 8.44
C LEU A 58 3.24 -24.24 9.80
N TYR A 59 2.42 -23.48 10.54
CA TYR A 59 2.71 -23.09 11.92
C TYR A 59 3.04 -24.30 12.81
N ALA A 60 2.14 -25.29 12.86
CA ALA A 60 2.30 -26.46 13.72
C ALA A 60 3.52 -27.30 13.33
N ARG A 61 3.80 -27.44 12.03
CA ARG A 61 4.94 -28.21 11.52
C ARG A 61 6.26 -27.49 11.75
N SER A 62 6.32 -26.17 11.64
CA SER A 62 7.51 -25.39 12.01
C SER A 62 7.83 -25.50 13.50
N THR A 63 6.82 -25.51 14.37
CA THR A 63 6.98 -25.82 15.80
C THR A 63 7.54 -27.23 16.00
N SER A 64 6.90 -28.22 15.38
CA SER A 64 7.28 -29.64 15.50
C SER A 64 8.72 -29.85 15.04
N LEU A 65 9.10 -29.28 13.90
CA LEU A 65 10.45 -29.33 13.37
C LEU A 65 11.46 -28.68 14.33
N THR A 66 11.12 -27.53 14.91
CA THR A 66 12.01 -26.86 15.87
C THR A 66 12.23 -27.71 17.12
N LEU A 67 11.18 -28.35 17.65
CA LEU A 67 11.29 -29.21 18.82
C LEU A 67 12.21 -30.41 18.58
N VAL A 68 12.04 -31.09 17.44
CA VAL A 68 12.88 -32.28 17.11
C VAL A 68 14.32 -31.89 16.79
N LEU A 69 14.54 -30.74 16.14
CA LEU A 69 15.89 -30.23 15.86
C LEU A 69 16.61 -29.81 17.15
N ASN A 70 15.90 -29.21 18.11
CA ASN A 70 16.45 -28.86 19.43
C ASN A 70 16.82 -30.08 20.28
N ALA A 71 16.26 -31.25 19.97
CA ALA A 71 16.60 -32.52 20.59
C ALA A 71 17.65 -33.32 19.78
N ASP A 72 18.25 -32.71 18.74
CA ASP A 72 19.19 -33.34 17.79
C ASP A 72 18.67 -34.66 17.18
N SER A 73 17.35 -34.80 17.01
CA SER A 73 16.71 -36.01 16.48
C SER A 73 16.44 -35.92 14.97
N TYR A 74 17.49 -36.15 14.18
CA TYR A 74 17.42 -36.05 12.70
C TYR A 74 16.43 -37.02 12.06
N SER A 75 16.23 -38.21 12.63
CA SER A 75 15.25 -39.17 12.12
C SER A 75 13.81 -38.65 12.27
N ALA A 76 13.50 -38.02 13.41
CA ALA A 76 12.18 -37.45 13.68
C ALA A 76 11.92 -36.15 12.90
N ALA A 77 12.97 -35.43 12.49
CA ALA A 77 12.85 -34.22 11.67
C ALA A 77 12.39 -34.48 10.22
N ARG A 78 12.48 -35.73 9.73
CA ARG A 78 12.15 -36.07 8.34
C ARG A 78 10.69 -35.81 8.00
N GLU A 79 9.78 -36.29 8.85
CA GLU A 79 8.34 -36.16 8.60
C GLU A 79 7.90 -34.69 8.58
N PRO A 80 8.23 -33.84 9.57
CA PRO A 80 7.94 -32.41 9.51
C PRO A 80 8.53 -31.71 8.27
N LEU A 81 9.73 -32.09 7.81
CA LEU A 81 10.35 -31.51 6.61
C LEU A 81 9.59 -31.87 5.34
N THR A 82 9.23 -33.16 5.16
CA THR A 82 8.43 -33.61 4.01
C THR A 82 7.06 -32.96 4.02
N ASP A 83 6.45 -32.84 5.19
CA ASP A 83 5.17 -32.18 5.38
C ASP A 83 5.24 -30.68 5.07
N ILE A 84 6.28 -29.96 5.51
CA ILE A 84 6.48 -28.54 5.16
C ILE A 84 6.63 -28.39 3.65
N ALA A 85 7.45 -29.23 3.00
CA ALA A 85 7.64 -29.20 1.56
C ALA A 85 6.31 -29.33 0.80
N ARG A 86 5.46 -30.28 1.22
CA ARG A 86 4.12 -30.49 0.65
C ARG A 86 3.23 -29.27 0.84
N ASP A 87 3.14 -28.73 2.06
CA ASP A 87 2.19 -27.67 2.35
C ASP A 87 2.60 -26.31 1.77
N VAL A 88 3.91 -26.06 1.60
CA VAL A 88 4.41 -24.90 0.86
C VAL A 88 3.95 -24.94 -0.61
N THR A 89 4.03 -26.10 -1.26
CA THR A 89 3.50 -26.27 -2.63
C THR A 89 1.97 -26.16 -2.68
N ARG A 90 1.26 -26.67 -1.66
CA ARG A 90 -0.19 -26.49 -1.57
C ARG A 90 -0.59 -25.04 -1.35
N LEU A 91 0.18 -24.29 -0.57
CA LEU A 91 -0.06 -22.87 -0.29
C LEU A 91 0.05 -22.05 -1.59
N SER A 92 1.13 -22.26 -2.36
CA SER A 92 1.32 -21.54 -3.62
C SER A 92 0.23 -21.87 -4.65
N HIS A 93 -0.18 -23.14 -4.73
CA HIS A 93 -1.30 -23.55 -5.57
C HIS A 93 -2.62 -22.90 -5.11
N CYS A 94 -2.92 -22.94 -3.82
CA CYS A 94 -4.13 -22.36 -3.23
C CYS A 94 -4.20 -20.84 -3.47
N ALA A 95 -3.08 -20.12 -3.36
CA ALA A 95 -3.00 -18.69 -3.69
C ALA A 95 -3.39 -18.40 -5.15
N GLY A 96 -3.05 -19.29 -6.07
CA GLY A 96 -3.44 -19.19 -7.48
C GLY A 96 -4.95 -19.30 -7.72
N LEU A 97 -5.67 -20.04 -6.87
CA LEU A 97 -7.12 -20.23 -6.96
C LEU A 97 -7.89 -18.94 -6.68
N PHE A 98 -7.31 -17.95 -6.00
CA PHE A 98 -7.97 -16.66 -5.78
C PHE A 98 -8.17 -15.83 -7.06
N SER A 99 -7.55 -16.24 -8.16
CA SER A 99 -7.66 -15.56 -9.45
C SER A 99 -9.08 -15.48 -10.00
N VAL A 100 -9.98 -16.36 -9.57
CA VAL A 100 -11.42 -16.32 -9.95
C VAL A 100 -12.26 -15.36 -9.11
N PHE A 101 -11.77 -14.90 -7.96
CA PHE A 101 -12.54 -14.06 -7.03
C PHE A 101 -12.22 -12.57 -7.17
N GLY A 102 -11.06 -12.24 -7.73
CA GLY A 102 -10.69 -10.88 -8.10
C GLY A 102 -9.18 -10.65 -8.01
N PRO A 103 -8.64 -9.68 -8.77
CA PRO A 103 -7.19 -9.51 -8.88
C PRO A 103 -6.55 -8.95 -7.60
N THR A 104 -7.28 -8.17 -6.79
CA THR A 104 -6.74 -7.64 -5.53
C THR A 104 -6.59 -8.72 -4.46
N ILE A 105 -7.62 -9.54 -4.20
CA ILE A 105 -7.51 -10.65 -3.23
C ILE A 105 -6.51 -11.70 -3.70
N ARG A 106 -6.40 -11.94 -5.02
CA ARG A 106 -5.34 -12.78 -5.58
C ARG A 106 -3.96 -12.23 -5.24
N SER A 107 -3.73 -10.93 -5.43
CA SER A 107 -2.46 -10.29 -5.10
C SER A 107 -2.14 -10.39 -3.61
N GLU A 108 -3.16 -10.22 -2.75
CA GLU A 108 -3.02 -10.41 -1.30
C GLU A 108 -2.62 -11.85 -0.95
N ALA A 109 -3.28 -12.85 -1.54
CA ALA A 109 -2.96 -14.28 -1.33
C ALA A 109 -1.55 -14.63 -1.79
N ILE A 110 -1.12 -14.12 -2.95
CA ILE A 110 0.23 -14.32 -3.49
C ILE A 110 1.26 -13.69 -2.53
N TRP A 111 1.06 -12.44 -2.14
CA TRP A 111 1.98 -11.73 -1.24
C TRP A 111 2.09 -12.42 0.12
N ALA A 112 0.94 -12.79 0.71
CA ALA A 112 0.89 -13.52 1.97
C ALA A 112 1.63 -14.87 1.89
N SER A 113 1.50 -15.58 0.77
CA SER A 113 2.20 -16.84 0.54
C SER A 113 3.70 -16.65 0.40
N GLU A 114 4.13 -15.63 -0.35
CA GLU A 114 5.55 -15.31 -0.49
C GLU A 114 6.19 -14.98 0.86
N GLU A 115 5.52 -14.19 1.70
CA GLU A 115 6.04 -13.80 3.01
C GLU A 115 6.24 -15.01 3.93
N VAL A 116 5.28 -15.93 3.97
CA VAL A 116 5.39 -17.17 4.76
C VAL A 116 6.46 -18.10 4.20
N ILE A 117 6.51 -18.28 2.88
CA ILE A 117 7.50 -19.13 2.21
C ILE A 117 8.92 -18.59 2.44
N ASP A 118 9.12 -17.27 2.38
CA ASP A 118 10.42 -16.64 2.65
C ASP A 118 10.86 -16.82 4.11
N CYS A 119 9.93 -16.66 5.07
CA CYS A 119 10.20 -16.94 6.48
C CYS A 119 10.63 -18.40 6.70
N ILE A 120 9.91 -19.36 6.09
CA ILE A 120 10.22 -20.80 6.18
C ILE A 120 11.57 -21.09 5.51
N GLN A 121 11.81 -20.57 4.31
CA GLN A 121 13.07 -20.78 3.60
C GLN A 121 14.25 -20.23 4.40
N THR A 122 14.12 -19.01 4.94
CA THR A 122 15.11 -18.38 5.80
C THR A 122 15.36 -19.20 7.07
N TYR A 123 14.32 -19.77 7.68
CA TYR A 123 14.45 -20.69 8.81
C TYR A 123 15.24 -21.96 8.45
N LEU A 124 14.89 -22.63 7.34
CA LEU A 124 15.55 -23.85 6.88
C LEU A 124 17.03 -23.61 6.50
N ILE A 125 17.33 -22.47 5.86
CA ILE A 125 18.70 -22.06 5.52
C ILE A 125 19.50 -21.66 6.77
N SER A 126 18.85 -21.02 7.75
CA SER A 126 19.52 -20.67 9.01
C SER A 126 20.00 -21.93 9.74
N PHE A 127 19.22 -23.01 9.68
CA PHE A 127 19.64 -24.31 10.22
C PHE A 127 20.91 -24.83 9.55
N THR A 128 20.98 -24.84 8.21
CA THR A 128 22.17 -25.35 7.50
C THR A 128 23.41 -24.51 7.80
N ARG A 129 23.26 -23.18 7.90
CA ARG A 129 24.36 -22.27 8.24
C ARG A 129 24.87 -22.47 9.66
N SER A 130 23.98 -22.62 10.64
CA SER A 130 24.38 -22.78 12.05
C SER A 130 25.32 -23.97 12.29
N LYS A 131 25.10 -25.09 11.59
CA LYS A 131 25.98 -26.27 11.64
C LYS A 131 27.31 -26.05 10.90
N ALA A 132 27.35 -25.18 9.89
CA ALA A 132 28.56 -24.87 9.13
C ALA A 132 29.47 -23.85 9.83
N THR A 133 28.91 -22.89 10.57
CA THR A 133 29.65 -21.81 11.22
C THR A 133 30.21 -22.17 12.60
N GLY A 134 29.96 -23.39 13.10
CA GLY A 134 30.47 -23.85 14.39
C GLY A 134 29.95 -23.05 15.59
N LEU A 135 28.75 -22.46 15.47
CA LEU A 135 28.11 -21.76 16.58
C LEU A 135 27.94 -22.70 17.78
N SER A 136 27.93 -22.14 18.99
CA SER A 136 27.62 -22.94 20.17
C SER A 136 26.21 -23.54 20.03
N PRO A 137 25.93 -24.70 20.66
CA PRO A 137 24.60 -25.32 20.65
C PRO A 137 23.50 -24.37 21.15
N GLU A 138 23.83 -23.54 22.14
CA GLU A 138 22.91 -22.58 22.77
C GLU A 138 22.56 -21.43 21.80
N GLU A 139 23.55 -20.85 21.13
CA GLU A 139 23.35 -19.81 20.12
C GLU A 139 22.56 -20.34 18.91
N SER A 140 22.88 -21.56 18.47
CA SER A 140 22.17 -22.21 17.36
C SER A 140 20.69 -22.44 17.70
N LYS A 141 20.41 -22.91 18.92
CA LYS A 141 19.04 -23.09 19.43
C LYS A 141 18.30 -21.75 19.53
N ALA A 142 18.94 -20.72 20.09
CA ALA A 142 18.34 -19.39 20.20
C ALA A 142 18.00 -18.80 18.81
N ALA A 143 18.92 -18.92 17.84
CA ALA A 143 18.69 -18.47 16.47
C ALA A 143 17.52 -19.21 15.81
N LEU A 144 17.40 -20.53 15.98
CA LEU A 144 16.28 -21.31 15.46
C LEU A 144 14.94 -20.90 16.10
N MET A 145 14.93 -20.67 17.42
CA MET A 145 13.74 -20.22 18.15
C MET A 145 13.26 -18.83 17.67
N LEU A 146 14.18 -17.90 17.42
CA LEU A 146 13.84 -16.60 16.85
C LEU A 146 13.22 -16.73 15.45
N ARG A 147 13.79 -17.59 14.60
CA ARG A 147 13.30 -17.81 13.23
C ARG A 147 11.91 -18.46 13.20
N VAL A 148 11.64 -19.45 14.05
CA VAL A 148 10.28 -20.03 14.15
C VAL A 148 9.29 -19.02 14.72
N GLY A 149 9.70 -18.17 15.66
CA GLY A 149 8.86 -17.06 16.15
C GLY A 149 8.46 -16.08 15.03
N SER A 150 9.37 -15.80 14.10
CA SER A 150 9.08 -14.99 12.91
C SER A 150 8.01 -15.63 12.02
N ILE A 151 8.09 -16.95 11.80
CA ILE A 151 7.06 -17.71 11.04
C ILE A 151 5.71 -17.58 11.73
N HIS A 152 5.66 -17.80 13.06
CA HIS A 152 4.43 -17.73 13.83
C HIS A 152 3.79 -16.34 13.77
N ASN A 153 4.55 -15.29 14.05
CA ASN A 153 4.07 -13.91 14.02
C ASN A 153 3.52 -13.54 12.63
N THR A 154 4.21 -13.98 11.57
CA THR A 154 3.77 -13.75 10.19
C THR A 154 2.43 -14.45 9.92
N ILE A 155 2.32 -15.74 10.26
CA ILE A 155 1.10 -16.53 10.06
C ILE A 155 -0.06 -15.96 10.87
N ASP A 156 0.13 -15.62 12.15
CA ASP A 156 -0.92 -15.10 13.02
C ASP A 156 -1.43 -13.74 12.52
N ARG A 157 -0.53 -12.84 12.12
CA ARG A 157 -0.88 -11.56 11.51
C ARG A 157 -1.68 -11.74 10.22
N LEU A 158 -1.24 -12.65 9.35
CA LEU A 158 -1.94 -12.93 8.09
C LEU A 158 -3.33 -13.50 8.37
N LYS A 159 -3.46 -14.50 9.24
CA LYS A 159 -4.77 -15.08 9.61
C LYS A 159 -5.74 -14.04 10.17
N ALA A 160 -5.25 -13.11 10.97
CA ALA A 160 -6.09 -12.06 11.57
C ALA A 160 -6.53 -10.98 10.58
N SER A 161 -5.75 -10.73 9.52
CA SER A 161 -5.95 -9.59 8.62
C SER A 161 -6.31 -9.97 7.19
N PHE A 162 -6.35 -11.25 6.83
CA PHE A 162 -6.64 -11.72 5.48
C PHE A 162 -8.10 -11.43 5.09
N SER A 163 -8.27 -10.77 3.96
CA SER A 163 -9.58 -10.34 3.46
C SER A 163 -10.55 -11.50 3.25
N ALA A 164 -11.85 -11.24 3.45
CA ALA A 164 -12.90 -12.22 3.22
C ALA A 164 -13.23 -12.37 1.72
N ASP A 165 -13.18 -11.26 0.99
CA ASP A 165 -13.52 -11.16 -0.43
C ASP A 165 -12.66 -10.08 -1.12
N ASN A 166 -12.79 -9.98 -2.45
CA ASN A 166 -12.04 -9.01 -3.24
C ASN A 166 -12.34 -7.57 -2.86
N ARG A 167 -13.59 -7.28 -2.49
CA ARG A 167 -14.00 -5.93 -2.09
C ARG A 167 -13.30 -5.49 -0.80
N THR A 168 -13.24 -6.37 0.19
CA THR A 168 -12.52 -6.13 1.45
C THR A 168 -11.03 -5.93 1.18
N ALA A 169 -10.45 -6.70 0.25
CA ALA A 169 -9.08 -6.53 -0.17
C ALA A 169 -8.84 -5.16 -0.86
N VAL A 170 -9.76 -4.73 -1.74
CA VAL A 170 -9.74 -3.40 -2.37
C VAL A 170 -9.84 -2.29 -1.32
N VAL A 171 -10.78 -2.40 -0.37
CA VAL A 171 -10.94 -1.43 0.73
C VAL A 171 -9.67 -1.32 1.56
N LYS A 172 -9.08 -2.46 1.95
CA LYS A 172 -7.83 -2.51 2.71
C LYS A 172 -6.68 -1.87 1.94
N ARG A 173 -6.56 -2.15 0.64
CA ARG A 173 -5.52 -1.55 -0.22
C ARG A 173 -5.73 -0.05 -0.42
N TRP A 174 -6.97 0.37 -0.61
CA TRP A 174 -7.35 1.78 -0.67
C TRP A 174 -6.97 2.51 0.62
N GLN A 175 -7.29 1.95 1.80
CA GLN A 175 -6.88 2.54 3.07
C GLN A 175 -5.35 2.68 3.19
N SER A 176 -4.59 1.68 2.73
CA SER A 176 -3.12 1.77 2.67
C SER A 176 -2.66 2.91 1.76
N ASP A 177 -3.24 3.08 0.58
CA ASP A 177 -2.93 4.22 -0.31
C ASP A 177 -3.30 5.56 0.35
N ALA A 178 -4.42 5.62 1.08
CA ALA A 178 -4.84 6.82 1.82
C ALA A 178 -3.83 7.19 2.92
N SER A 179 -3.32 6.19 3.66
CA SER A 179 -2.28 6.41 4.67
C SER A 179 -0.99 6.94 4.05
N HIS A 180 -0.57 6.42 2.90
CA HIS A 180 0.60 6.95 2.19
C HIS A 180 0.41 8.41 1.77
N LEU A 181 -0.79 8.77 1.32
CA LEU A 181 -1.12 10.16 0.98
C LEU A 181 -1.10 11.09 2.20
N ASP A 182 -1.60 10.62 3.36
CA ASP A 182 -1.54 11.36 4.63
C ASP A 182 -0.10 11.55 5.09
N ASP A 183 0.75 10.51 4.99
CA ASP A 183 2.16 10.56 5.34
C ASP A 183 2.92 11.55 4.43
N ALA A 184 2.70 11.49 3.12
CA ALA A 184 3.29 12.42 2.15
C ALA A 184 2.85 13.88 2.40
N LEU A 185 1.58 14.11 2.76
CA LEU A 185 1.10 15.44 3.14
C LEU A 185 1.79 15.95 4.41
N ARG A 186 1.96 15.08 5.42
CA ARG A 186 2.65 15.43 6.66
C ARG A 186 4.12 15.78 6.40
N GLU A 187 4.83 14.98 5.60
CA GLU A 187 6.23 15.23 5.24
C GLU A 187 6.43 16.62 4.60
N VAL A 188 5.57 17.03 3.67
CA VAL A 188 5.68 18.35 3.04
C VAL A 188 5.37 19.48 4.03
N LYS A 189 4.44 19.28 4.97
CA LYS A 189 4.17 20.27 6.02
C LYS A 189 5.37 20.47 6.93
N GLU A 190 5.94 19.37 7.42
CA GLU A 190 7.15 19.38 8.25
C GLU A 190 8.30 20.08 7.49
N MET A 191 8.48 19.80 6.20
CA MET A 191 9.47 20.48 5.35
C MET A 191 9.26 22.00 5.26
N ILE A 192 8.01 22.47 5.16
CA ILE A 192 7.69 23.91 5.13
C ILE A 192 7.96 24.56 6.48
N GLU A 193 7.54 23.92 7.57
CA GLU A 193 7.75 24.39 8.94
C GLU A 193 9.25 24.52 9.26
N GLU A 194 10.06 23.52 8.87
CA GLU A 194 11.52 23.57 9.00
C GLU A 194 12.14 24.70 8.17
N ALA A 195 11.61 24.99 6.98
CA ALA A 195 12.10 26.05 6.11
C ALA A 195 11.75 27.45 6.61
N GLU A 196 10.60 27.63 7.26
CA GLU A 196 10.14 28.91 7.78
C GLU A 196 10.89 29.33 9.06
N GLY A 197 11.49 28.37 9.79
CA GLY A 197 12.32 28.61 10.99
C GLY A 197 11.53 29.18 12.17
N ASP A 198 12.12 29.19 13.38
CA ASP A 198 11.59 29.64 14.69
C ASP A 198 11.12 31.13 14.74
N ASN A 199 10.36 31.62 13.77
CA ASN A 199 9.60 32.86 13.89
C ASN A 199 8.23 32.51 14.50
N PRO A 200 7.94 32.97 15.73
CA PRO A 200 6.70 32.66 16.44
C PRO A 200 5.52 33.50 15.93
N THR A 201 5.40 33.65 14.62
CA THR A 201 4.27 34.32 13.97
C THR A 201 3.42 33.25 13.29
N GLU A 202 2.37 32.88 14.02
CA GLU A 202 1.25 32.04 13.57
C GLU A 202 1.67 30.64 13.13
N SER A 203 1.84 29.76 14.13
CA SER A 203 1.70 28.33 13.91
C SER A 203 0.42 28.09 13.11
N VAL A 204 0.53 27.42 11.97
CA VAL A 204 -0.60 26.94 11.16
C VAL A 204 -1.27 25.74 11.87
N GLU A 205 -1.32 25.78 13.19
CA GLU A 205 -2.10 24.93 14.07
C GLU A 205 -3.38 25.71 14.45
N GLY A 206 -4.11 26.13 13.43
CA GLY A 206 -5.53 26.39 13.56
C GLY A 206 -6.24 25.05 13.55
N ASP A 207 -6.84 24.71 14.67
CA ASP A 207 -7.77 23.59 14.89
C ASP A 207 -8.72 23.43 13.68
N PHE A 208 -8.40 22.51 12.76
CA PHE A 208 -9.19 22.28 11.54
C PHE A 208 -10.35 21.34 11.85
N ASP A 209 -11.29 21.89 12.60
CA ASP A 209 -12.67 21.45 12.77
C ASP A 209 -13.32 21.23 11.39
N ASP A 210 -14.13 20.18 11.32
CA ASP A 210 -14.75 19.48 10.21
C ASP A 210 -15.23 20.29 9.00
N GLY A 211 -14.26 20.71 8.17
CA GLY A 211 -14.49 21.07 6.77
C GLY A 211 -15.28 22.37 6.58
N TRP A 212 -14.68 23.29 5.82
CA TRP A 212 -15.29 24.48 5.20
C TRP A 212 -15.13 25.83 5.87
N GLY A 213 -14.61 25.97 7.10
CA GLY A 213 -14.46 27.30 7.72
C GLY A 213 -13.56 28.29 6.97
N GLU A 214 -12.48 27.82 6.32
CA GLU A 214 -11.40 28.72 5.87
C GLU A 214 -11.19 28.84 4.35
N ILE A 215 -11.78 27.99 3.51
CA ILE A 215 -11.48 28.00 2.05
C ILE A 215 -12.14 29.20 1.33
N LEU A 216 -13.05 29.93 2.00
CA LEU A 216 -13.73 31.10 1.44
C LEU A 216 -13.11 32.46 1.84
N ASP A 217 -12.28 32.53 2.89
CA ASP A 217 -11.74 33.79 3.41
C ASP A 217 -10.27 34.06 3.04
N GLY A 218 -9.88 33.63 1.83
CA GLY A 218 -8.64 34.07 1.18
C GLY A 218 -8.70 35.53 0.69
N GLN A 219 -9.05 36.49 1.57
CA GLN A 219 -8.64 37.87 1.34
C GLN A 219 -7.13 37.92 1.50
N ALA A 220 -6.43 38.09 0.38
CA ALA A 220 -5.02 38.44 0.38
C ALA A 220 -4.81 39.64 1.31
N SER A 221 -4.24 39.40 2.49
CA SER A 221 -3.68 40.42 3.35
C SER A 221 -2.76 41.28 2.49
N LYS A 222 -3.21 42.51 2.20
CA LYS A 222 -2.41 43.49 1.48
C LYS A 222 -1.23 43.85 2.36
N LEU A 223 -0.06 43.31 2.04
CA LEU A 223 1.22 43.82 2.54
C LEU A 223 1.25 45.34 2.33
N ALA A 224 1.49 46.07 3.42
CA ALA A 224 1.54 47.53 3.41
C ALA A 224 2.67 48.00 2.47
N GLY A 225 2.38 49.00 1.63
CA GLY A 225 3.24 49.40 0.51
C GLY A 225 4.68 49.80 0.86
N HIS A 226 5.00 50.01 2.14
CA HIS A 226 6.35 50.36 2.59
C HIS A 226 7.28 49.13 2.83
N GLU A 227 6.73 47.93 3.00
CA GLU A 227 7.52 46.69 3.17
C GLU A 227 7.94 46.09 1.82
N VAL A 228 7.17 46.34 0.76
CA VAL A 228 7.41 45.89 -0.62
C VAL A 228 8.68 46.52 -1.23
N GLU A 229 9.00 47.76 -0.85
CA GLU A 229 10.18 48.47 -1.38
C GLU A 229 11.49 48.02 -0.72
N THR A 230 11.41 47.59 0.54
CA THR A 230 12.58 47.11 1.31
C THR A 230 12.87 45.63 1.01
N ALA A 231 11.83 44.82 0.76
CA ALA A 231 11.97 43.43 0.30
C ALA A 231 12.60 43.31 -1.10
N LYS A 232 12.39 44.28 -1.99
CA LYS A 232 12.98 44.31 -3.35
C LYS A 232 14.51 44.37 -3.37
N LYS A 233 15.18 44.86 -2.32
CA LYS A 233 16.65 45.03 -2.29
C LYS A 233 17.44 43.85 -1.73
N VAL A 234 16.79 42.94 -1.00
CA VAL A 234 17.38 41.66 -0.54
C VAL A 234 17.07 40.51 -1.53
N CYS A 235 16.24 40.80 -2.54
CA CYS A 235 15.57 39.89 -3.47
C CYS A 235 16.43 39.21 -4.54
N ILE A 236 17.77 39.15 -4.44
CA ILE A 236 18.58 38.46 -5.47
C ILE A 236 19.03 37.06 -5.01
N THR A 237 19.14 36.82 -3.70
CA THR A 237 19.38 35.50 -3.11
C THR A 237 18.16 34.92 -2.39
N THR A 238 17.20 35.76 -1.99
CA THR A 238 15.93 35.33 -1.34
C THR A 238 14.78 35.08 -2.31
N HIS A 239 14.85 35.54 -3.57
CA HIS A 239 13.75 35.32 -4.53
C HIS A 239 13.60 33.84 -4.88
N GLY A 240 14.71 33.11 -4.99
CA GLY A 240 14.66 31.65 -5.13
C GLY A 240 13.93 31.00 -3.96
N PHE A 241 14.20 31.44 -2.73
CA PHE A 241 13.56 30.91 -1.52
C PHE A 241 12.05 31.20 -1.47
N ILE A 242 11.62 32.42 -1.78
CA ILE A 242 10.19 32.81 -1.77
C ILE A 242 9.40 32.04 -2.84
N LEU A 243 9.94 31.89 -4.05
CA LEU A 243 9.30 31.13 -5.12
C LEU A 243 9.14 29.65 -4.73
N LYS A 244 10.19 29.05 -4.14
CA LYS A 244 10.18 27.66 -3.66
C LYS A 244 9.14 27.43 -2.57
N LEU A 245 9.06 28.33 -1.59
CA LEU A 245 8.09 28.25 -0.51
C LEU A 245 6.65 28.41 -1.03
N SER A 246 6.42 29.35 -1.94
CA SER A 246 5.12 29.52 -2.61
C SER A 246 4.69 28.26 -3.35
N LEU A 247 5.62 27.63 -4.10
CA LEU A 247 5.38 26.39 -4.83
C LEU A 247 5.04 25.23 -3.87
N ALA A 248 5.79 25.07 -2.79
CA ALA A 248 5.54 24.04 -1.78
C ALA A 248 4.14 24.21 -1.14
N LYS A 249 3.73 25.44 -0.83
CA LYS A 249 2.38 25.74 -0.31
C LYS A 249 1.27 25.37 -1.29
N GLN A 250 1.45 25.58 -2.59
CA GLN A 250 0.49 25.12 -3.60
C GLN A 250 0.44 23.59 -3.68
N VAL A 251 1.59 22.90 -3.58
CA VAL A 251 1.63 21.43 -3.53
C VAL A 251 0.90 20.89 -2.30
N VAL A 252 1.08 21.49 -1.12
CA VAL A 252 0.31 21.12 0.10
C VAL A 252 -1.20 21.22 -0.13
N LEU A 253 -1.67 22.28 -0.78
CA LEU A 253 -3.09 22.42 -1.10
C LEU A 253 -3.57 21.29 -2.02
N ILE A 254 -2.81 20.94 -3.06
CA ILE A 254 -3.13 19.82 -3.96
C ILE A 254 -3.20 18.51 -3.19
N LEU A 255 -2.16 18.20 -2.39
CA LEU A 255 -2.10 16.96 -1.60
C LEU A 255 -3.25 16.86 -0.61
N ARG A 256 -3.59 17.96 0.08
CA ARG A 256 -4.75 18.03 0.99
C ARG A 256 -6.04 17.68 0.25
N MET A 257 -6.26 18.25 -0.94
CA MET A 257 -7.46 17.95 -1.71
C MET A 257 -7.49 16.51 -2.21
N VAL A 258 -6.34 15.94 -2.60
CA VAL A 258 -6.23 14.51 -2.99
C VAL A 258 -6.55 13.59 -1.81
N VAL A 259 -6.00 13.84 -0.63
CA VAL A 259 -6.30 13.09 0.61
C VAL A 259 -7.80 13.12 0.92
N LEU A 260 -8.42 14.30 0.88
CA LEU A 260 -9.85 14.45 1.15
C LEU A 260 -10.71 13.74 0.12
N LEU A 261 -10.35 13.85 -1.17
CA LEU A 261 -11.00 13.15 -2.27
C LEU A 261 -10.97 11.64 -2.04
N HIS A 262 -9.81 11.12 -1.67
CA HIS A 262 -9.57 9.70 -1.43
C HIS A 262 -10.42 9.15 -0.28
N LYS A 263 -10.46 9.87 0.85
CA LYS A 263 -11.31 9.55 2.02
C LYS A 263 -12.80 9.60 1.69
N ARG A 264 -13.23 10.55 0.85
CA ARG A 264 -14.64 10.68 0.47
C ARG A 264 -15.08 9.62 -0.53
N ILE A 265 -14.23 9.23 -1.48
CA ILE A 265 -14.49 8.09 -2.38
C ILE A 265 -14.65 6.80 -1.57
N LEU A 266 -13.76 6.55 -0.60
CA LEU A 266 -13.88 5.37 0.25
C LEU A 266 -15.23 5.32 0.98
N SER A 267 -15.60 6.41 1.63
CA SER A 267 -16.79 6.47 2.49
C SER A 267 -18.11 6.54 1.72
N ARG A 268 -18.16 7.26 0.58
CA ARG A 268 -19.40 7.53 -0.17
C ARG A 268 -19.60 6.63 -1.38
N ILE A 269 -18.54 5.99 -1.87
CA ILE A 269 -18.58 5.26 -3.14
C ILE A 269 -18.24 3.80 -2.91
N ILE A 270 -17.06 3.52 -2.35
CA ILE A 270 -16.59 2.13 -2.17
C ILE A 270 -17.40 1.43 -1.07
N ASN A 271 -17.56 2.06 0.10
CA ASN A 271 -18.22 1.46 1.28
C ASN A 271 -19.74 1.20 1.11
N PRO A 272 -20.52 2.02 0.39
CA PRO A 272 -21.93 1.72 0.10
C PRO A 272 -22.15 0.58 -0.92
N ALA A 273 -21.10 -0.18 -1.26
CA ALA A 273 -21.10 -1.37 -2.10
C ALA A 273 -21.45 -1.09 -3.57
N ILE A 274 -20.46 -0.60 -4.33
CA ILE A 274 -20.47 -0.75 -5.79
C ILE A 274 -20.60 -2.25 -6.12
N GLU A 275 -21.61 -2.61 -6.91
CA GLU A 275 -21.94 -3.99 -7.27
C GLU A 275 -20.95 -4.60 -8.31
N GLY A 276 -20.06 -3.80 -8.90
CA GLY A 276 -19.12 -4.22 -9.95
C GLY A 276 -17.67 -4.38 -9.49
N ASN A 277 -17.13 -5.62 -9.57
CA ASN A 277 -15.71 -5.88 -9.30
C ASN A 277 -14.77 -5.13 -10.26
N LEU A 278 -15.14 -4.98 -11.54
CA LEU A 278 -14.29 -4.28 -12.52
C LEU A 278 -14.13 -2.79 -12.20
N GLU A 279 -15.21 -2.13 -11.80
CA GLU A 279 -15.23 -0.72 -11.41
C GLU A 279 -14.37 -0.47 -10.17
N LEU A 280 -14.45 -1.38 -9.18
CA LEU A 280 -13.63 -1.33 -7.97
C LEU A 280 -12.13 -1.44 -8.29
N GLU A 281 -11.74 -2.31 -9.21
CA GLU A 281 -10.34 -2.48 -9.61
C GLU A 281 -9.81 -1.28 -10.41
N GLN A 282 -10.63 -0.69 -11.27
CA GLN A 282 -10.27 0.54 -11.98
C GLN A 282 -10.08 1.71 -11.00
N LEU A 283 -11.00 1.86 -10.04
CA LEU A 283 -10.86 2.85 -8.98
C LEU A 283 -9.57 2.61 -8.20
N LEU A 284 -9.30 1.37 -7.79
CA LEU A 284 -8.09 1.04 -7.04
C LEU A 284 -6.82 1.36 -7.84
N ALA A 285 -6.79 1.07 -9.14
CA ALA A 285 -5.68 1.44 -10.00
C ALA A 285 -5.48 2.96 -10.05
N SER A 286 -6.55 3.75 -10.12
CA SER A 286 -6.48 5.22 -10.01
C SER A 286 -5.96 5.67 -8.64
N SER A 287 -6.40 5.04 -7.54
CA SER A 287 -5.90 5.30 -6.18
C SER A 287 -4.40 5.07 -6.06
N THR A 288 -3.91 3.88 -6.45
CA THR A 288 -2.50 3.54 -6.35
C THR A 288 -1.66 4.45 -7.27
N GLY A 289 -2.17 4.77 -8.47
CA GLY A 289 -1.51 5.73 -9.36
C GLY A 289 -1.43 7.14 -8.78
N LEU A 290 -2.46 7.60 -8.06
CA LEU A 290 -2.45 8.89 -7.38
C LEU A 290 -1.45 8.90 -6.22
N ALA A 291 -1.46 7.87 -5.37
CA ALA A 291 -0.51 7.74 -4.27
C ALA A 291 0.95 7.78 -4.77
N ALA A 292 1.27 7.02 -5.82
CA ALA A 292 2.60 7.04 -6.43
C ALA A 292 2.95 8.41 -7.05
N GLY A 293 2.00 9.04 -7.76
CA GLY A 293 2.24 10.38 -8.34
C GLY A 293 2.44 11.47 -7.27
N THR A 294 1.74 11.35 -6.15
CA THR A 294 1.94 12.21 -4.98
C THR A 294 3.34 12.01 -4.39
N ASP A 295 3.77 10.76 -4.18
CA ASP A 295 5.12 10.43 -3.70
C ASP A 295 6.20 11.02 -4.62
N ASP A 296 6.08 10.84 -5.94
CA ASP A 296 6.97 11.45 -6.93
C ASP A 296 6.99 12.99 -6.86
N THR A 297 5.84 13.60 -6.56
CA THR A 297 5.71 15.05 -6.40
C THR A 297 6.41 15.51 -5.12
N VAL A 298 6.19 14.83 -3.99
CA VAL A 298 6.87 15.12 -2.72
C VAL A 298 8.38 14.94 -2.85
N ALA A 299 8.82 13.86 -3.50
CA ALA A 299 10.23 13.59 -3.77
C ALA A 299 10.90 14.74 -4.55
N SER A 300 10.19 15.36 -5.50
CA SER A 300 10.70 16.50 -6.28
C SER A 300 10.86 17.81 -5.50
N LEU A 301 10.29 17.89 -4.29
CA LEU A 301 10.47 19.05 -3.40
C LEU A 301 11.80 19.00 -2.63
N TRP A 302 12.47 17.85 -2.58
CA TRP A 302 13.78 17.73 -1.95
C TRP A 302 14.91 18.30 -2.82
N SER A 303 16.00 18.74 -2.19
CA SER A 303 17.12 19.38 -2.88
C SER A 303 17.91 18.39 -3.75
N PRO A 304 18.40 18.80 -4.94
CA PRO A 304 18.22 20.10 -5.58
C PRO A 304 16.84 20.25 -6.25
N GLN A 305 16.11 21.29 -5.86
CA GLN A 305 14.76 21.56 -6.40
C GLN A 305 14.84 22.12 -7.82
N ASP A 306 14.10 21.49 -8.74
CA ASP A 306 13.86 21.98 -10.09
C ASP A 306 12.36 22.35 -10.25
N PRO A 307 12.02 23.65 -10.38
CA PRO A 307 10.64 24.09 -10.57
C PRO A 307 9.93 23.42 -11.75
N GLN A 308 10.66 23.14 -12.84
CA GLN A 308 10.07 22.49 -14.01
C GLN A 308 9.71 21.04 -13.68
N GLN A 309 10.59 20.32 -13.00
CA GLN A 309 10.32 18.96 -12.54
C GLN A 309 9.09 18.92 -11.62
N ILE A 310 9.00 19.84 -10.66
CA ILE A 310 7.84 19.93 -9.75
C ILE A 310 6.56 20.19 -10.54
N ALA A 311 6.57 21.14 -11.47
CA ALA A 311 5.42 21.44 -12.33
C ALA A 311 5.00 20.23 -13.18
N ASP A 312 5.96 19.50 -13.75
CA ASP A 312 5.71 18.29 -14.53
C ASP A 312 5.06 17.19 -13.66
N ARG A 313 5.55 16.96 -12.44
CA ARG A 313 4.95 16.00 -11.48
C ARG A 313 3.53 16.41 -11.06
N VAL A 314 3.32 17.69 -10.77
CA VAL A 314 2.00 18.23 -10.46
C VAL A 314 1.03 18.05 -11.64
N ALA A 315 1.49 18.26 -12.89
CA ALA A 315 0.68 18.03 -14.08
C ALA A 315 0.34 16.53 -14.28
N GLU A 316 1.26 15.62 -13.95
CA GLU A 316 1.01 14.17 -13.95
C GLU A 316 -0.05 13.78 -12.91
N VAL A 317 0.01 14.35 -11.70
CA VAL A 317 -1.03 14.16 -10.66
C VAL A 317 -2.37 14.70 -11.15
N GLN A 318 -2.41 15.90 -11.72
CA GLN A 318 -3.63 16.48 -12.27
C GLN A 318 -4.25 15.61 -13.36
N LYS A 319 -3.43 15.02 -14.24
CA LYS A 319 -3.90 14.07 -15.26
C LYS A 319 -4.60 12.88 -14.61
N LYS A 320 -3.98 12.24 -13.62
CA LYS A 320 -4.59 11.10 -12.91
C LYS A 320 -5.90 11.48 -12.22
N ILE A 321 -6.02 12.69 -11.70
CA ILE A 321 -7.25 13.22 -11.09
C ILE A 321 -8.36 13.41 -12.14
N ARG A 322 -8.01 13.88 -13.34
CA ARG A 322 -8.96 13.96 -14.46
C ARG A 322 -9.43 12.57 -14.91
N ASP A 323 -8.49 11.63 -15.07
CA ASP A 323 -8.80 10.24 -15.42
C ASP A 323 -9.76 9.61 -14.37
N LEU A 324 -9.55 9.88 -13.09
CA LEU A 324 -10.45 9.48 -12.01
C LEU A 324 -11.83 10.15 -12.10
N ARG A 325 -11.89 11.45 -12.40
CA ARG A 325 -13.15 12.17 -12.61
C ARG A 325 -13.95 11.57 -13.76
N GLU A 326 -13.29 11.26 -14.87
CA GLU A 326 -13.89 10.61 -16.03
C GLU A 326 -14.42 9.22 -15.67
N LEU A 327 -13.64 8.42 -14.94
CA LEU A 327 -14.05 7.10 -14.46
C LEU A 327 -15.31 7.16 -13.58
N LEU A 328 -15.36 8.12 -12.64
CA LEU A 328 -16.54 8.34 -11.79
C LEU A 328 -17.76 8.79 -12.60
N SER A 329 -17.54 9.57 -13.66
CA SER A 329 -18.62 10.03 -14.55
C SER A 329 -19.16 8.91 -15.42
N MET A 330 -18.26 8.10 -16.01
CA MET A 330 -18.60 6.95 -16.84
C MET A 330 -19.36 5.87 -16.07
N SER A 331 -19.00 5.68 -14.79
CA SER A 331 -19.68 4.75 -13.88
C SER A 331 -21.06 5.26 -13.43
N GLY A 332 -21.50 6.45 -13.88
CA GLY A 332 -22.75 7.08 -13.46
C GLY A 332 -22.76 7.53 -12.00
N VAL A 333 -21.60 7.58 -11.36
CA VAL A 333 -21.43 7.95 -9.96
C VAL A 333 -21.48 9.47 -9.80
N LEU A 334 -20.85 10.18 -10.74
CA LEU A 334 -20.95 11.64 -10.87
C LEU A 334 -21.68 12.02 -12.15
N PRO A 335 -22.66 12.94 -12.12
CA PRO A 335 -23.25 13.47 -13.34
C PRO A 335 -22.21 14.32 -14.11
N PRO A 336 -22.34 14.43 -15.45
CA PRO A 336 -21.55 15.39 -16.21
C PRO A 336 -21.84 16.81 -15.71
N GLU A 337 -20.82 17.67 -15.65
CA GLU A 337 -20.93 19.06 -15.16
C GLU A 337 -22.07 19.86 -15.82
N THR A 338 -22.43 19.54 -17.06
CA THR A 338 -23.50 20.20 -17.82
C THR A 338 -24.92 19.83 -17.39
N GLN A 339 -25.13 18.80 -16.56
CA GLN A 339 -26.46 18.29 -16.18
C GLN A 339 -26.80 18.42 -14.69
N ALA A 340 -25.95 19.09 -13.89
CA ALA A 340 -26.08 19.16 -12.43
C ALA A 340 -27.36 19.86 -11.90
N THR A 341 -28.18 20.46 -12.77
CA THR A 341 -29.38 21.23 -12.40
C THR A 341 -30.69 20.45 -12.46
N GLU A 342 -30.74 19.28 -13.09
CA GLU A 342 -31.97 18.48 -13.16
C GLU A 342 -31.96 17.33 -12.16
N HIS A 343 -33.08 17.14 -11.45
CA HIS A 343 -33.21 16.23 -10.32
C HIS A 343 -33.12 14.77 -10.79
N ASN A 344 -31.93 14.18 -10.70
CA ASN A 344 -31.69 12.82 -11.16
C ASN A 344 -32.11 11.83 -10.05
N VAL A 345 -33.29 11.23 -10.18
CA VAL A 345 -33.90 10.30 -9.20
C VAL A 345 -33.15 8.96 -9.08
N GLY A 346 -31.99 8.81 -9.75
CA GLY A 346 -31.21 7.58 -9.79
C GLY A 346 -29.75 7.66 -9.30
N SER A 347 -29.27 8.79 -8.78
CA SER A 347 -27.86 8.86 -8.34
C SER A 347 -27.63 8.10 -7.04
N ARG A 348 -26.57 7.28 -7.00
CA ARG A 348 -26.14 6.54 -5.80
C ARG A 348 -25.58 7.45 -4.70
N ILE A 349 -25.29 8.71 -5.04
CA ILE A 349 -24.67 9.72 -4.19
C ILE A 349 -25.62 10.90 -3.98
N ASP A 350 -25.59 11.50 -2.80
CA ASP A 350 -26.40 12.68 -2.48
C ASP A 350 -25.94 13.93 -3.26
N LYS A 351 -26.84 14.90 -3.44
CA LYS A 351 -26.53 16.12 -4.19
C LYS A 351 -25.36 16.91 -3.58
N LYS A 352 -25.22 16.90 -2.25
CA LYS A 352 -24.18 17.65 -1.53
C LYS A 352 -22.79 17.07 -1.78
N ASP A 353 -22.69 15.75 -1.85
CA ASP A 353 -21.49 15.01 -2.18
C ASP A 353 -21.09 15.28 -3.64
N ILE A 354 -22.05 15.30 -4.58
CA ILE A 354 -21.79 15.67 -5.98
C ILE A 354 -21.21 17.08 -6.07
N GLU A 355 -21.85 18.07 -5.45
CA GLU A 355 -21.37 19.46 -5.38
C GLU A 355 -19.97 19.53 -4.73
N TRP A 356 -19.74 18.74 -3.67
CA TRP A 356 -18.44 18.62 -3.02
C TRP A 356 -17.36 18.10 -3.97
N PHE A 357 -17.64 17.04 -4.76
CA PHE A 357 -16.68 16.48 -5.71
C PHE A 357 -16.31 17.51 -6.78
N HIS A 358 -17.29 18.18 -7.40
CA HIS A 358 -17.03 19.23 -8.39
C HIS A 358 -16.20 20.37 -7.80
N MET A 359 -16.50 20.81 -6.58
CA MET A 359 -15.71 21.84 -5.91
C MET A 359 -14.29 21.37 -5.64
N CYS A 360 -14.12 20.15 -5.12
CA CYS A 360 -12.81 19.55 -4.84
C CYS A 360 -11.93 19.55 -6.09
N PHE A 361 -12.49 19.08 -7.19
CA PHE A 361 -11.88 19.07 -8.50
C PHE A 361 -11.49 20.46 -9.02
N ALA A 362 -12.39 21.45 -8.90
CA ALA A 362 -12.11 22.82 -9.31
C ALA A 362 -10.98 23.47 -8.49
N GLN A 363 -10.90 23.18 -7.18
CA GLN A 363 -9.81 23.69 -6.33
C GLN A 363 -8.46 23.09 -6.71
N ILE A 364 -8.41 21.79 -7.03
CA ILE A 364 -7.20 21.14 -7.54
C ILE A 364 -6.77 21.80 -8.85
N ASP A 365 -7.70 21.98 -9.80
CA ASP A 365 -7.40 22.62 -11.09
C ASP A 365 -6.91 24.07 -10.92
N LYS A 366 -7.45 24.81 -9.94
CA LYS A 366 -6.98 26.15 -9.59
C LYS A 366 -5.57 26.13 -8.99
N ALA A 367 -5.29 25.23 -8.05
CA ALA A 367 -3.97 25.11 -7.42
C ALA A 367 -2.89 24.73 -8.44
N VAL A 368 -3.18 23.79 -9.35
CA VAL A 368 -2.27 23.40 -10.44
C VAL A 368 -2.01 24.55 -11.42
N LYS A 369 -3.00 25.39 -11.71
CA LYS A 369 -2.76 26.59 -12.54
C LYS A 369 -1.81 27.57 -11.85
N ASN A 370 -1.91 27.70 -10.53
CA ASN A 370 -1.02 28.57 -9.77
C ASN A 370 0.43 28.03 -9.78
N THR A 371 0.65 26.71 -9.69
CA THR A 371 2.01 26.14 -9.73
C THR A 371 2.71 26.43 -11.06
N ASN A 372 1.97 26.46 -12.17
CA ASN A 372 2.53 26.75 -13.50
C ASN A 372 2.79 28.25 -13.76
N SER A 373 2.37 29.12 -12.84
CA SER A 373 2.53 30.57 -12.94
C SER A 373 3.70 31.12 -12.11
N VAL A 374 4.32 30.26 -11.29
CA VAL A 374 5.52 30.52 -10.48
C VAL A 374 6.75 30.15 -11.29
#